data_AF-A0A553JVE5-F1
#
_entry.id   AF-A0A553JVE5-F1
#
_cell.length_a   1.000
_cell.length_b   1.000
_cell.length_c   1.000
_cell.angle_alpha   90.00
_cell.angle_beta   90.00
_cell.angle_gamma   90.00
#
_symmetry.space_group_name_H-M   'P 1'
#
loop_
_entity.id
_entity.type
_entity.pdbx_description
1 polymer ?
#
loop_
_entity_poly.entity_id
_entity_poly.type
_entity_poly.pdbx_seq_one_letter_code
_entity_poly.pdbx_strand_id
1 'polypeptide(L)' 'HKISRQIVNFALANGVGVIRMEELTGIRKRATSAKEAGRSLHAWAFHQLQTMIAYKAEMAGIRVEWVNPTYTSQTCKCG' A
#
# COMPACT_ATOMS: atom_id res chain seq x y z
N HIS A 1 -10.88 8.79 -4.99
CA HIS A 1 -11.87 7.86 -4.41
C HIS A 1 -12.25 6.64 -5.27
N LYS A 2 -12.12 6.65 -6.61
CA LYS A 2 -12.51 5.51 -7.47
C LYS A 2 -11.63 4.27 -7.28
N ILE A 3 -10.30 4.45 -7.29
CA ILE A 3 -9.32 3.36 -7.18
C ILE A 3 -9.45 2.56 -5.87
N SER A 4 -9.52 3.23 -4.71
CA SER A 4 -9.67 2.53 -3.43
C SER A 4 -10.95 1.71 -3.32
N ARG A 5 -12.04 2.14 -3.98
CA ARG A 5 -13.29 1.37 -4.03
C ARG A 5 -13.15 0.14 -4.94
N GLN A 6 -12.48 0.29 -6.09
CA GLN A 6 -12.21 -0.82 -7.00
C GLN A 6 -11.38 -1.91 -6.34
N ILE A 7 -10.36 -1.55 -5.55
CA ILE A 7 -9.51 -2.51 -4.83
C ILE A 7 -10.34 -3.33 -3.82
N VAL A 8 -11.18 -2.66 -3.02
CA VAL A 8 -12.04 -3.36 -2.05
C VAL A 8 -13.09 -4.22 -2.75
N ASN A 9 -13.71 -3.73 -3.82
CA ASN A 9 -14.66 -4.51 -4.60
C ASN A 9 -14.01 -5.75 -5.24
N PHE A 10 -12.78 -5.61 -5.74
CA PHE A 10 -12.01 -6.73 -6.27
C PHE A 10 -11.72 -7.77 -5.17
N ALA A 11 -11.32 -7.33 -3.98
CA ALA A 11 -11.08 -8.23 -2.85
C ALA A 11 -12.35 -8.99 -2.46
N LEU A 12 -13.49 -8.31 -2.37
CA LEU A 12 -14.79 -8.93 -2.09
C LEU A 12 -15.21 -9.94 -3.17
N ALA A 13 -15.07 -9.57 -4.44
CA ALA A 13 -15.42 -10.44 -5.57
C ALA A 13 -14.58 -11.73 -5.61
N ASN A 14 -13.38 -11.70 -5.03
CA ASN A 14 -12.47 -12.86 -4.95
C ASN A 14 -12.49 -13.54 -3.57
N GLY A 15 -13.37 -13.15 -2.65
CA GLY A 15 -13.45 -13.75 -1.31
C GLY A 15 -12.19 -13.53 -0.45
N VAL A 16 -11.46 -12.43 -0.68
CA VAL A 16 -10.22 -12.13 0.03
C VAL A 16 -10.52 -11.62 1.45
N GLY A 17 -10.02 -12.34 2.47
CA GLY A 17 -10.19 -11.95 3.87
C GLY A 17 -9.14 -10.96 4.42
N VAL A 18 -8.01 -10.79 3.73
CA VAL A 18 -6.88 -9.95 4.18
C VAL A 18 -6.26 -9.18 3.01
N ILE A 19 -6.14 -7.86 3.15
CA ILE A 19 -5.36 -7.00 2.25
C ILE A 19 -4.06 -6.62 2.96
N ARG A 20 -2.92 -6.92 2.33
CA ARG A 20 -1.59 -6.53 2.82
C ARG A 20 -1.13 -5.25 2.13
N MET A 21 -0.70 -4.26 2.91
CA MET A 21 -0.13 -3.02 2.39
C MET A 21 1.24 -2.77 3.03
N GLU A 22 2.19 -2.27 2.24
CA GLU A 22 3.51 -1.93 2.77
C GLU A 22 3.46 -0.70 3.67
N GLU A 23 4.17 -0.74 4.79
CA GLU A 23 4.32 0.42 5.65
C GLU A 23 5.38 1.36 5.06
N LEU A 24 4.93 2.35 4.29
CA LEU A 24 5.80 3.32 3.62
C LEU A 24 6.20 4.50 4.52
N THR A 25 6.08 4.34 5.84
CA THR A 25 6.47 5.35 6.82
C THR A 25 8.00 5.52 6.81
N GLY A 26 8.49 6.76 6.69
CA GLY A 26 9.93 7.07 6.78
C GLY A 26 10.75 7.08 5.48
N ILE A 27 10.17 6.75 4.32
CA ILE A 27 10.89 6.79 3.03
C ILE A 27 11.45 8.19 2.72
N ARG A 28 10.73 9.24 3.15
CA ARG A 28 11.17 10.65 3.04
C ARG A 28 12.47 10.93 3.77
N LYS A 29 12.70 10.31 4.92
CA LYS A 29 13.91 10.48 5.73
C LYS A 29 15.09 9.68 5.18
N ARG A 30 14.81 8.65 4.37
CA ARG A 30 15.80 7.73 3.78
C ARG A 30 16.21 8.14 2.36
N ALA A 31 15.54 9.11 1.74
CA ALA A 31 15.91 9.61 0.43
C ALA A 31 17.27 10.31 0.50
N THR A 32 18.28 9.71 -0.13
CA THR A 32 19.67 10.20 -0.09
C THR A 32 20.00 11.02 -1.34
N SER A 33 19.13 10.94 -2.36
CA SER A 33 19.29 11.63 -3.65
C SER A 33 18.02 12.37 -4.09
N ALA A 34 18.17 13.38 -4.96
CA ALA A 34 17.05 14.15 -5.52
C ALA A 34 16.04 13.26 -6.29
N LYS A 35 16.52 12.18 -6.91
CA LYS A 35 15.68 11.17 -7.60
C LYS A 35 14.79 10.40 -6.61
N GLU A 36 15.32 10.06 -5.44
CA GLU A 36 14.55 9.42 -4.36
C GLU A 36 13.62 10.40 -3.65
N ALA A 37 14.01 11.67 -3.55
CA ALA A 37 13.14 12.73 -3.04
C ALA A 37 11.91 12.94 -3.96
N GLY A 38 12.09 12.86 -5.28
CA GLY A 38 10.99 12.86 -6.24
C GLY A 38 10.02 11.69 -6.04
N ARG A 39 10.53 10.47 -5.79
CA ARG A 39 9.71 9.31 -5.40
C ARG A 39 8.98 9.53 -4.07
N SER A 40 9.56 10.31 -3.16
CA SER A 40 8.99 10.62 -1.85
C SER A 40 7.83 11.62 -1.88
N LEU A 41 7.69 12.42 -2.96
CA LEU A 41 6.49 13.23 -3.21
C LEU A 41 5.27 12.34 -3.44
N HIS A 42 5.45 11.24 -4.17
CA HIS A 42 4.40 10.23 -4.35
C HIS A 42 4.04 9.50 -3.05
N ALA A 43 4.92 9.48 -2.04
CA ALA A 43 4.63 8.89 -0.73
C ALA A 43 3.41 9.52 -0.04
N TRP A 44 3.11 10.80 -0.29
CA TRP A 44 1.89 11.41 0.26
C TRP A 44 0.63 10.82 -0.37
N ALA A 45 0.64 10.67 -1.69
CA ALA A 45 -0.46 10.06 -2.44
C ALA A 45 -0.64 8.59 -2.07
N PHE A 46 0.47 7.88 -1.80
CA PHE A 46 0.41 6.50 -1.30
C PHE A 46 -0.19 6.41 0.09
N HIS A 47 0.24 7.23 1.04
CA HIS A 47 -0.35 7.25 2.38
C HIS A 47 -1.85 7.53 2.31
N GLN A 48 -2.26 8.54 1.55
CA GLN A 48 -3.68 8.88 1.37
C GLN A 48 -4.48 7.72 0.75
N LEU A 49 -3.92 7.05 -0.26
CA LEU A 49 -4.55 5.88 -0.88
C LEU A 49 -4.68 4.72 0.11
N GLN A 50 -3.63 4.43 0.88
CA GLN A 50 -3.62 3.36 1.88
C GLN A 50 -4.64 3.62 2.99
N THR A 51 -4.72 4.85 3.51
CA THR A 51 -5.78 5.23 4.46
C THR A 51 -7.16 5.01 3.84
N MET A 52 -7.35 5.40 2.58
CA MET A 52 -8.62 5.21 1.88
C MET A 52 -9.00 3.74 1.66
N ILE A 53 -8.02 2.86 1.45
CA ILE A 53 -8.24 1.41 1.32
C ILE A 53 -8.55 0.84 2.70
N ALA A 54 -7.78 1.23 3.73
CA ALA A 54 -7.91 0.69 5.07
C ALA A 54 -9.32 0.88 5.64
N TYR A 55 -9.83 2.12 5.64
CA TYR A 55 -11.16 2.38 6.20
C TYR A 55 -12.28 1.67 5.41
N LYS A 56 -12.13 1.53 4.09
CA LYS A 56 -13.12 0.84 3.24
C LYS A 56 -13.07 -0.67 3.40
N ALA A 57 -11.88 -1.25 3.54
CA ALA A 57 -11.68 -2.65 3.78
C ALA A 57 -12.28 -3.04 5.14
N GLU A 58 -12.00 -2.24 6.17
CA GLU A 58 -12.56 -2.43 7.51
C GLU A 58 -14.10 -2.36 7.53
N MET A 59 -14.70 -1.37 6.87
CA MET A 59 -16.16 -1.31 6.69
C MET A 59 -16.74 -2.50 5.92
N ALA A 60 -15.94 -3.13 5.06
CA ALA A 60 -16.33 -4.32 4.30
C ALA A 60 -16.02 -5.64 5.02
N GLY A 61 -15.49 -5.59 6.25
CA GLY A 61 -15.11 -6.78 7.02
C GLY A 61 -13.81 -7.45 6.56
N ILE A 62 -13.00 -6.78 5.73
CA ILE A 62 -11.71 -7.26 5.25
C ILE A 62 -10.61 -6.75 6.19
N ARG A 63 -9.76 -7.66 6.67
CA ARG A 63 -8.63 -7.30 7.54
C ARG A 63 -7.52 -6.63 6.74
N VAL A 64 -6.84 -5.67 7.35
CA VAL A 64 -5.69 -5.00 6.76
C VAL A 64 -4.45 -5.29 7.57
N GLU A 65 -3.42 -5.78 6.92
CA GLU A 65 -2.11 -6.08 7.52
C GLU A 65 -1.03 -5.18 6.91
N TRP A 66 -0.16 -4.65 7.76
CA TRP A 66 0.98 -3.85 7.33
C TRP A 66 2.23 -4.71 7.25
N VAL A 67 2.93 -4.65 6.11
CA VAL A 67 4.15 -5.42 5.88
C VAL A 67 5.36 -4.50 5.75
N ASN A 68 6.52 -4.96 6.21
CA ASN A 68 7.75 -4.20 6.09
C ASN A 68 8.18 -4.12 4.61
N PRO A 69 8.43 -2.93 4.04
CA PRO A 69 8.79 -2.75 2.63
C PRO A 69 10.21 -3.24 2.27
N THR A 70 10.99 -3.72 3.24
CA THR A 70 12.37 -4.12 3.00
C THR A 70 12.41 -5.44 2.21
N TYR A 71 13.04 -5.41 1.03
CA TYR A 71 13.24 -6.54 0.09
C TYR A 71 12.01 -7.10 -0.65
N THR A 72 10.80 -6.57 -0.43
CA THR A 72 9.57 -6.99 -1.14
C THR A 72 9.60 -6.66 -2.64
N SER A 73 10.29 -5.60 -3.03
CA SER A 73 10.42 -5.17 -4.44
C SER A 73 11.56 -5.84 -5.19
N GLN A 74 12.34 -6.70 -4.53
CA GLN A 74 13.57 -7.31 -5.09
C GLN A 74 13.46 -8.84 -5.20
N THR A 75 12.41 -9.44 -4.63
CA THR A 75 12.19 -10.88 -4.72
C THR A 75 11.43 -11.20 -6.01
N CYS A 76 12.15 -11.60 -7.05
CA CYS A 76 11.53 -12.29 -8.18
C CYS A 76 10.94 -13.60 -7.69
N LYS A 77 9.83 -14.08 -8.30
CA LYS A 77 9.37 -15.47 -8.09
C LYS A 77 10.45 -16.52 -8.43
N CYS A 78 11.49 -16.12 -9.14
CA CYS A 78 12.60 -16.93 -9.58
C CYS A 78 13.81 -16.98 -8.61
N GLY A 79 13.83 -16.14 -7.55
CA GLY A 79 15.01 -15.92 -6.72
C GLY A 79 15.82 -14.73 -7.22
#